data_AF-A0A9P6NHV9-F1
#
_entry.id   AF-A0A9P6NHV9-F1
#
_cell.length_a   1.000
_cell.length_b   1.000
_cell.length_c   1.000
_cell.angle_alpha   90.00
_cell.angle_beta   90.00
_cell.angle_gamma   90.00
#
_symmetry.space_group_name_H-M   'P 1'
#
loop_
_entity.id
_entity.type
_entity.pdbx_description
1 polymer ?
#
loop_
_entity_poly.entity_id
_entity_poly.type
_entity_poly.pdbx_seq_one_letter_code
_entity_poly.pdbx_strand_id
1 'polypeptide(L)'
;LHSPIWNPSHSTTHDKNSDVLMDMMTQWGLNLHSLAGTTTYGQGSATTRGTTIDLVFVNDALNDTLQMCMVNEEDLTNHHSDHQALIT
;
A
#
# COMPACT_ATOMS: atom_id res chain seq x y z
N LEU A 1 -7.63 -3.08 7.29
CA LEU A 1 -7.53 -1.83 6.50
C LEU A 1 -7.50 -2.14 5.00
N HIS A 2 -8.62 -2.60 4.46
CA HIS A 2 -8.78 -2.81 3.02
C HIS A 2 -9.61 -1.66 2.44
N SER A 3 -9.12 -1.01 1.39
CA SER A 3 -9.85 0.03 0.65
C SER A 3 -9.70 -0.19 -0.86
N PRO A 4 -10.76 0.08 -1.64
CA PRO A 4 -10.68 0.10 -3.10
C PRO A 4 -9.74 1.19 -3.65
N ILE A 5 -9.33 2.16 -2.82
CA ILE A 5 -8.39 3.23 -3.23
C ILE A 5 -6.99 2.67 -3.48
N TRP A 6 -6.52 1.74 -2.64
CA TRP A 6 -5.15 1.22 -2.71
C TRP A 6 -5.05 -0.29 -2.95
N ASN A 7 -6.07 -1.08 -2.60
CA ASN A 7 -5.99 -2.52 -2.83
C ASN A 7 -6.12 -2.88 -4.32
N PRO A 8 -5.61 -4.05 -4.71
CA PRO A 8 -5.84 -4.58 -6.05
C PRO A 8 -7.33 -4.69 -6.36
N SER A 9 -7.70 -4.53 -7.64
CA SER A 9 -9.10 -4.50 -8.09
C SER A 9 -9.89 -5.79 -7.79
N HIS A 10 -9.20 -6.91 -7.57
CA HIS A 10 -9.81 -8.18 -7.17
C HIS A 10 -10.16 -8.27 -5.67
N SER A 11 -9.73 -7.29 -4.86
CA SER A 11 -10.08 -7.19 -3.45
C SER A 11 -11.50 -6.66 -3.30
N THR A 12 -12.42 -7.52 -2.90
CA THR A 12 -13.82 -7.15 -2.64
C THR A 12 -14.06 -6.71 -1.20
N THR A 13 -13.05 -6.79 -0.34
CA THR A 13 -13.12 -6.39 1.06
C THR A 13 -12.88 -4.88 1.17
N HIS A 14 -13.79 -4.19 1.86
CA HIS A 14 -13.65 -2.80 2.26
C HIS A 14 -13.89 -2.69 3.77
N ASP A 15 -12.96 -2.04 4.46
CA ASP A 15 -12.98 -1.81 5.90
C ASP A 15 -13.23 -0.33 6.15
N LYS A 16 -14.28 0.01 6.90
CA LYS A 16 -14.65 1.41 7.20
C LYS A 16 -13.56 2.19 7.92
N ASN A 17 -12.68 1.50 8.66
CA ASN A 17 -11.53 2.16 9.30
C ASN A 17 -10.53 2.71 8.28
N SER A 18 -10.57 2.20 7.04
CA SER A 18 -9.77 2.71 5.93
C SER A 18 -10.23 4.10 5.50
N ASP A 19 -11.52 4.38 5.58
CA ASP A 19 -12.08 5.70 5.27
C ASP A 19 -11.66 6.70 6.37
N VAL A 20 -11.78 6.27 7.64
CA VAL A 20 -11.33 7.06 8.80
C VAL A 20 -9.83 7.37 8.71
N LEU A 21 -9.01 6.40 8.28
CA LEU A 21 -7.59 6.62 8.05
C LEU A 21 -7.34 7.70 7.00
N MET A 22 -8.02 7.64 5.86
CA MET A 22 -7.88 8.63 4.79
C MET A 22 -8.30 10.02 5.25
N ASP A 23 -9.40 10.12 5.99
CA ASP A 23 -9.89 11.38 6.55
C ASP A 23 -8.86 11.97 7.52
N MET A 24 -8.24 11.16 8.38
CA MET A 24 -7.19 11.62 9.31
C MET A 24 -5.93 12.08 8.59
N MET A 25 -5.44 11.30 7.61
CA MET A 25 -4.23 11.66 6.86
C MET A 25 -4.43 12.95 6.06
N THR A 26 -5.59 13.11 5.43
CA THR A 26 -5.96 14.33 4.71
C THR A 26 -6.02 15.54 5.66
N GLN A 27 -6.62 15.39 6.85
CA GLN A 27 -6.66 16.45 7.87
C GLN A 27 -5.27 16.90 8.33
N TRP A 28 -4.28 16.02 8.24
CA TRP A 28 -2.89 16.31 8.62
C TRP A 28 -2.03 16.77 7.45
N GLY A 29 -2.61 16.99 6.26
CA GLY A 29 -1.87 17.40 5.07
C GLY A 29 -0.94 16.29 4.56
N LEU A 30 -1.34 15.03 4.74
CA LEU A 30 -0.62 13.86 4.28
C LEU A 30 -1.36 13.22 3.10
N ASN A 31 -0.67 13.11 1.97
CA ASN A 31 -1.17 12.54 0.74
C ASN A 31 -0.72 11.08 0.61
N LEU A 32 -1.62 10.20 0.16
CA LEU A 32 -1.27 8.81 -0.13
C LEU A 32 -0.34 8.76 -1.34
N HIS A 33 0.87 8.25 -1.14
CA HIS A 33 1.90 8.13 -2.19
C HIS A 33 2.06 6.71 -2.71
N SER A 34 1.62 5.69 -1.95
CA SER A 34 1.59 4.31 -2.44
C SER A 34 0.74 4.17 -3.69
N LEU A 35 1.29 3.47 -4.69
CA LEU A 35 0.58 3.20 -5.94
C LEU A 35 -0.56 2.20 -5.72
N ALA A 36 -1.76 2.54 -6.20
CA ALA A 36 -2.93 1.68 -6.12
C ALA A 36 -2.69 0.32 -6.79
N GLY A 37 -3.11 -0.76 -6.12
CA GLY A 37 -2.95 -2.13 -6.58
C GLY A 37 -1.59 -2.76 -6.30
N THR A 38 -0.65 -2.03 -5.71
CA THR A 38 0.66 -2.56 -5.32
C THR A 38 0.51 -3.55 -4.18
N THR A 39 0.66 -4.84 -4.46
CA THR A 39 0.52 -5.89 -3.43
C THR A 39 1.73 -5.86 -2.50
N THR A 40 1.48 -5.66 -1.20
CA THR A 40 2.54 -5.67 -0.18
C THR A 40 2.48 -6.90 0.71
N TYR A 41 1.41 -7.70 0.62
CA TYR A 41 1.23 -8.91 1.42
C TYR A 41 0.61 -10.06 0.63
N GLY A 42 1.09 -11.28 0.88
CA GLY A 42 0.46 -12.51 0.41
C GLY A 42 0.72 -12.87 -1.07
N GLN A 43 1.68 -12.21 -1.72
CA GLN A 43 2.14 -12.56 -3.07
C GLN A 43 2.90 -13.90 -3.05
N GLY A 44 2.46 -14.89 -3.84
CA GLY A 44 3.11 -16.21 -3.94
C GLY A 44 2.51 -17.32 -3.08
N SER A 45 1.47 -17.04 -2.28
CA SER A 45 0.69 -18.08 -1.60
C SER A 45 -0.41 -18.62 -2.53
N ALA A 46 -0.58 -19.95 -2.59
CA ALA A 46 -1.54 -20.63 -3.46
C ALA A 46 -3.02 -20.29 -3.17
N THR A 47 -3.31 -19.54 -2.10
CA THR A 47 -4.67 -19.35 -1.58
C THR A 47 -5.03 -17.92 -1.21
N THR A 48 -4.12 -16.95 -1.30
CA THR A 48 -4.43 -15.54 -0.98
C THR A 48 -4.22 -14.65 -2.18
N ARG A 49 -5.31 -14.12 -2.73
CA ARG A 49 -5.26 -12.96 -3.63
C ARG A 49 -4.57 -11.83 -2.86
N GLY A 50 -3.40 -11.40 -3.32
CA GLY A 50 -2.57 -10.43 -2.60
C GLY A 50 -3.30 -9.13 -2.23
N THR A 51 -2.84 -8.48 -1.17
CA THR A 51 -3.45 -7.26 -0.61
C THR A 51 -2.42 -6.15 -0.42
N THR A 52 -2.91 -4.93 -0.34
CA THR A 52 -2.11 -3.73 -0.06
C THR A 52 -2.45 -3.25 1.33
N ILE A 53 -1.56 -3.51 2.28
CA ILE A 53 -1.76 -3.18 3.70
C ILE A 53 -0.63 -2.33 4.28
N ASP A 54 0.49 -2.21 3.55
CA ASP A 54 1.58 -1.29 3.84
C ASP A 54 1.43 -0.06 2.95
N LEU A 55 1.39 1.13 3.56
CA LEU A 55 1.08 2.40 2.89
C LEU A 55 2.12 3.46 3.24
N VAL A 56 2.44 4.29 2.26
CA VAL A 56 3.32 5.45 2.39
C VAL A 56 2.48 6.70 2.19
N PHE A 57 2.55 7.61 3.16
CA PHE A 57 1.95 8.93 3.09
C PHE A 57 3.04 9.99 3.15
N VAL A 58 2.88 11.07 2.39
CA VAL A 58 3.87 12.14 2.25
C VAL A 58 3.20 13.50 2.47
N ASN A 59 3.93 14.44 3.07
CA ASN A 59 3.46 15.81 3.15
C ASN A 59 3.72 16.56 1.84
N ASP A 60 3.09 17.73 1.68
CA ASP A 60 3.21 18.56 0.47
C ASP A 60 4.67 18.97 0.17
N ALA A 61 5.51 19.11 1.20
CA ALA A 61 6.92 19.50 1.03
C ALA A 61 7.76 18.43 0.32
N LEU A 62 7.38 17.15 0.44
CA LEU A 62 8.08 16.03 -0.17
C LEU A 62 7.35 15.47 -1.40
N ASN A 63 6.11 15.90 -1.64
CA ASN A 63 5.26 15.35 -2.70
C ASN A 63 5.87 15.49 -4.10
N ASP A 64 6.64 16.55 -4.36
CA ASP A 64 7.31 16.77 -5.64
C ASP A 64 8.70 16.10 -5.73
N THR A 65 9.26 15.69 -4.59
CA THR A 65 10.61 15.09 -4.50
C THR A 65 10.55 13.57 -4.57
N LEU A 66 9.56 12.97 -3.91
CA LEU A 66 9.28 11.54 -3.97
C LEU A 66 8.58 11.22 -5.29
N GLN A 67 9.33 10.65 -6.23
CA GLN A 67 8.81 10.38 -7.58
C GLN A 67 8.04 9.06 -7.67
N MET A 68 8.34 8.08 -6.82
CA MET A 68 7.74 6.75 -6.94
C MET A 68 7.78 5.98 -5.62
N CYS A 69 6.75 5.15 -5.39
CA CYS A 69 6.71 4.15 -4.33
C CYS A 69 6.44 2.78 -4.96
N MET A 70 7.39 1.86 -4.88
CA MET A 70 7.30 0.50 -5.45
C MET A 70 7.59 -0.56 -4.41
N VAL A 71 7.28 -1.82 -4.73
CA VAL A 71 7.79 -2.97 -3.98
C VAL A 71 9.22 -3.30 -4.38
N ASN A 72 10.02 -3.78 -3.43
CA ASN A 72 11.31 -4.37 -3.71
C ASN A 72 11.13 -5.74 -4.38
N GLU A 73 11.30 -5.80 -5.71
CA GLU A 73 11.10 -7.04 -6.44
C GLU A 73 12.12 -8.14 -6.08
N GLU A 74 13.30 -7.78 -5.56
CA GLU A 74 14.28 -8.78 -5.11
C GLU A 74 13.76 -9.60 -3.90
N ASP A 75 12.95 -8.97 -3.04
CA ASP A 75 12.34 -9.61 -1.89
C ASP A 75 11.21 -10.58 -2.27
N LEU A 76 10.66 -10.49 -3.49
CA LEU A 76 9.64 -11.44 -3.98
C LEU A 76 10.17 -12.88 -4.05
N THR A 77 11.48 -13.05 -4.17
CA THR A 77 12.13 -14.36 -4.25
C THR A 77 12.73 -14.83 -2.93
N ASN A 78 12.79 -13.93 -1.94
CA ASN A 78 13.40 -14.19 -0.64
C ASN A 78 12.30 -14.45 0.40
N HIS A 79 12.17 -15.70 0.86
CA HIS A 79 11.12 -16.12 1.80
C HIS A 79 11.33 -15.65 3.26
N HIS A 80 11.90 -14.47 3.47
CA HIS A 80 12.19 -13.96 4.81
C HIS A 80 10.97 -13.32 5.48
N SER A 81 9.95 -12.95 4.70
CA SER A 81 8.72 -12.29 5.15
C SER A 81 7.56 -12.62 4.21
N ASP A 82 6.33 -12.57 4.72
CA ASP A 82 5.09 -12.58 3.95
C ASP A 82 4.68 -11.17 3.47
N HIS A 83 5.40 -10.15 3.92
CA HIS A 83 5.33 -8.77 3.43
C HIS A 83 6.48 -8.43 2.47
N GLN A 84 6.17 -7.61 1.47
CA GLN A 84 7.12 -7.02 0.53
C GLN A 84 7.53 -5.62 0.99
N ALA A 85 8.84 -5.35 1.01
CA ALA A 85 9.34 -4.03 1.36
C ALA A 85 8.95 -2.99 0.30
N LEU A 86 8.68 -1.76 0.73
CA LEU A 86 8.46 -0.62 -0.16
C LEU A 86 9.74 0.21 -0.29
N ILE A 87 10.02 0.67 -1.50
CA ILE A 87 11.13 1.55 -1.85
C ILE A 87 10.54 2.89 -2.34
N THR A 88 11.04 3.99 -1.80
CA THR A 88 10.58 5.37 -2.02
C THR A 88 11.74 6.30 -2.32
#